data_AF-A0A843SP04-F1
#
_entry.id   AF-A0A843SP04-F1
#
_cell.length_a   1.000
_cell.length_b   1.000
_cell.length_c   1.000
_cell.angle_alpha   90.00
_cell.angle_beta   90.00
_cell.angle_gamma   90.00
#
_symmetry.space_group_name_H-M   'P 1'
#
loop_
_entity.id
_entity.type
_entity.pdbx_description
1 polymer ?
#
loop_
_entity_poly.entity_id
_entity_poly.type
_entity_poly.pdbx_seq_one_letter_code
_entity_poly.pdbx_strand_id
1 'polypeptide(L)'
;MKSMNTSLTPQAPATEPAATAATAAPAALTPRSLLKQLQTQFPAFRDFLPLSIGIDKQILAVMPELDRKTMRTALGIHTGSLRYLKVMEKAKVRHDLDGTPGAEVTDTHRAHATQVLQERFKKEAERKKAERDAAAAEEAARVRADKLNQLTAKFSRKG
;
A
#
# COMPACT_ATOMS: atom_id res chain seq x y z
N MET A 1 -50.61 28.78 33.56
CA MET A 1 -49.91 29.11 32.29
C MET A 1 -49.45 27.82 31.61
N LYS A 2 -49.64 27.72 30.28
CA LYS A 2 -49.17 26.66 29.37
C LYS A 2 -47.63 26.65 29.37
N SER A 3 -46.96 25.52 29.65
CA SER A 3 -46.48 24.50 28.71
C SER A 3 -45.04 24.73 28.20
N MET A 4 -44.21 23.72 28.43
CA MET A 4 -43.23 23.15 27.50
C MET A 4 -41.86 23.82 27.37
N ASN A 5 -40.91 23.25 28.12
CA ASN A 5 -39.48 23.26 27.84
C ASN A 5 -39.24 22.68 26.44
N THR A 6 -38.72 23.50 25.52
CA THR A 6 -38.39 23.09 24.14
C THR A 6 -36.92 23.33 23.87
N SER A 7 -36.26 22.22 23.59
CA SER A 7 -34.91 22.01 23.10
C SER A 7 -34.57 22.85 21.86
N LEU A 8 -33.28 23.13 21.65
CA LEU A 8 -32.48 22.70 20.49
C LEU A 8 -31.28 23.64 20.27
N THR A 9 -30.12 23.15 20.68
CA THR A 9 -28.82 23.52 20.11
C THR A 9 -28.68 22.85 18.74
N PRO A 10 -28.44 23.57 17.64
CA PRO A 10 -28.01 22.94 16.40
C PRO A 10 -26.48 22.79 16.38
N GLN A 11 -26.01 21.58 16.69
CA GLN A 11 -24.67 21.12 16.32
C GLN A 11 -24.78 20.42 14.96
N ALA A 12 -24.23 21.04 13.91
CA ALA A 12 -23.99 20.39 12.63
C ALA A 12 -22.63 19.66 12.70
N PRO A 13 -22.54 18.36 12.38
CA PRO A 13 -21.26 17.70 12.19
C PRO A 13 -20.81 17.89 10.73
N ALA A 14 -19.81 18.73 10.52
CA ALA A 14 -19.06 18.73 9.27
C ALA A 14 -18.06 17.57 9.32
N THR A 15 -18.31 16.59 8.46
CA THR A 15 -17.42 15.51 8.10
C THR A 15 -16.15 16.07 7.45
N GLU A 16 -15.02 15.99 8.16
CA GLU A 16 -13.69 16.00 7.55
C GLU A 16 -12.98 14.68 7.90
N PRO A 17 -12.28 14.07 6.92
CA PRO A 17 -11.88 12.69 6.94
C PRO A 17 -10.77 12.48 7.97
N ALA A 18 -11.07 11.67 8.98
CA ALA A 18 -10.09 11.12 9.88
C ALA A 18 -8.98 10.44 9.06
N ALA A 19 -7.83 11.12 9.01
CA ALA A 19 -6.54 10.48 8.89
C ALA A 19 -6.50 9.37 9.94
N THR A 20 -6.77 8.14 9.50
CA THR A 20 -6.67 6.97 10.36
C THR A 20 -5.19 6.71 10.53
N ALA A 21 -4.62 7.37 11.54
CA ALA A 21 -3.44 6.91 12.23
C ALA A 21 -3.63 5.42 12.50
N ALA A 22 -2.70 4.63 11.98
CA ALA A 22 -2.63 3.20 12.19
C ALA A 22 -2.41 2.93 13.68
N THR A 23 -3.50 2.74 14.41
CA THR A 23 -3.48 2.20 15.77
C THR A 23 -3.04 0.75 15.69
N ALA A 24 -1.86 0.48 16.23
CA ALA A 24 -1.37 -0.85 16.52
C ALA A 24 -2.35 -1.55 17.49
N ALA A 25 -3.00 -2.61 17.00
CA ALA A 25 -3.78 -3.55 17.80
C ALA A 25 -2.99 -4.87 17.96
N PRO A 26 -3.19 -5.61 19.06
CA PRO A 26 -2.24 -6.56 19.63
C PRO A 26 -2.21 -7.90 18.87
N ALA A 27 -1.02 -8.47 18.68
CA ALA A 27 -0.68 -9.88 18.42
C ALA A 27 -1.60 -10.76 17.52
N ALA A 28 -2.44 -10.18 16.67
CA ALA A 28 -3.07 -10.91 15.58
C ALA A 28 -2.03 -11.06 14.46
N LEU A 29 -1.86 -12.28 13.93
CA LEU A 29 -1.02 -12.54 12.76
C LEU A 29 -1.38 -11.54 11.65
N THR A 30 -0.56 -10.51 11.47
CA THR A 30 -0.77 -9.52 10.42
C THR A 30 -0.60 -10.20 9.05
N PRO A 31 -1.30 -9.76 7.99
CA PRO A 31 -1.11 -10.30 6.65
C PRO A 31 0.36 -10.26 6.20
N ARG A 32 1.12 -9.25 6.65
CA ARG A 32 2.55 -9.10 6.36
C ARG A 32 3.42 -10.08 7.14
N SER A 33 3.15 -10.31 8.44
CA SER A 33 3.91 -11.30 9.22
C SER A 33 3.63 -12.71 8.73
N LEU A 34 2.38 -13.01 8.37
CA LEU A 34 2.01 -14.27 7.73
C LEU A 34 2.74 -14.47 6.41
N LEU A 35 2.77 -13.44 5.56
CA LEU A 35 3.53 -13.49 4.31
C LEU A 35 5.01 -13.76 4.54
N LYS A 36 5.62 -13.15 5.56
CA LYS A 36 7.02 -13.41 5.92
C LYS A 36 7.23 -14.85 6.38
N GLN A 37 6.30 -15.41 7.15
CA GLN A 37 6.34 -16.82 7.55
C GLN A 37 6.25 -17.75 6.34
N LEU A 38 5.33 -17.49 5.41
CA LEU A 38 5.21 -18.25 4.16
C LEU A 38 6.49 -18.16 3.32
N GLN A 39 7.15 -17.01 3.27
CA GLN A 39 8.44 -16.84 2.57
C GLN A 39 9.58 -17.63 3.20
N THR A 40 9.56 -17.82 4.52
CA THR A 40 10.58 -18.63 5.22
C THR A 40 10.35 -20.12 4.99
N GLN A 41 9.08 -20.56 4.94
CA GLN A 41 8.72 -21.97 4.80
C GLN A 41 8.74 -22.46 3.36
N PHE A 42 8.34 -21.61 2.41
CA PHE A 42 8.14 -22.00 1.01
C PHE A 42 9.06 -21.21 0.06
N PRO A 43 9.92 -21.90 -0.72
CA PRO A 43 10.84 -21.24 -1.64
C PRO A 43 10.10 -20.49 -2.76
N ALA A 44 8.93 -20.99 -3.20
CA ALA A 44 8.11 -20.32 -4.21
C ALA A 44 7.72 -18.89 -3.81
N PHE A 45 7.40 -18.67 -2.52
CA PHE A 45 7.08 -17.33 -1.99
C PHE A 45 8.31 -16.46 -1.78
N ARG A 46 9.44 -17.06 -1.38
CA ARG A 46 10.70 -16.36 -1.14
C ARG A 46 11.20 -15.67 -2.41
N ASP A 47 11.18 -16.42 -3.52
CA ASP A 47 11.73 -15.99 -4.80
C ASP A 47 10.64 -15.35 -5.72
N PHE A 48 9.41 -15.18 -5.19
CA PHE A 48 8.26 -14.58 -5.89
C PHE A 48 7.95 -15.29 -7.21
N LEU A 49 8.04 -16.63 -7.23
CA LEU A 49 7.74 -17.44 -8.40
C LEU A 49 6.26 -17.28 -8.77
N PRO A 50 5.89 -17.41 -10.06
CA PRO A 50 4.49 -17.40 -10.48
C PRO A 50 3.73 -18.54 -9.81
N LEU A 51 2.78 -18.22 -8.95
CA LEU A 51 2.10 -19.23 -8.14
C LEU A 51 1.04 -19.97 -8.96
N SER A 52 0.80 -21.23 -8.60
CA SER A 52 -0.29 -22.05 -9.11
C SER A 52 -1.66 -21.41 -8.83
N ILE A 53 -2.64 -21.65 -9.71
CA ILE A 53 -4.02 -21.22 -9.46
C ILE A 53 -4.54 -22.05 -8.29
N GLY A 54 -5.08 -21.39 -7.26
CA GLY A 54 -5.59 -22.09 -6.09
C GLY A 54 -4.52 -22.38 -5.02
N ILE A 55 -3.39 -21.67 -5.03
CA ILE A 55 -2.34 -21.77 -4.01
C ILE A 55 -2.90 -21.58 -2.59
N ASP A 56 -4.00 -20.84 -2.44
CA ASP A 56 -4.71 -20.65 -1.18
C ASP A 56 -5.20 -21.96 -0.57
N LYS A 57 -5.69 -22.89 -1.40
CA LYS A 57 -6.15 -24.21 -0.93
C LYS A 57 -4.99 -25.06 -0.43
N GLN A 58 -3.85 -24.97 -1.10
CA GLN A 58 -2.67 -25.75 -0.75
C GLN A 58 -2.06 -25.26 0.56
N ILE A 59 -2.02 -23.95 0.77
CA ILE A 59 -1.55 -23.37 2.04
C ILE A 59 -2.46 -23.81 3.17
N LEU A 60 -3.78 -23.80 2.96
CA LEU A 60 -4.74 -24.26 3.97
C LEU A 60 -4.67 -25.77 4.22
N ALA A 61 -4.21 -26.56 3.25
CA ALA A 61 -3.99 -28.00 3.43
C ALA A 61 -2.76 -28.27 4.32
N VAL A 62 -1.69 -27.49 4.17
CA VAL A 62 -0.48 -27.60 5.00
C VAL A 62 -0.69 -26.93 6.36
N MET A 63 -1.40 -25.81 6.39
CA MET A 63 -1.62 -24.97 7.57
C MET A 63 -3.12 -24.65 7.73
N PRO A 64 -3.92 -25.59 8.24
CA PRO A 64 -5.36 -25.40 8.41
C PRO A 64 -5.73 -24.39 9.50
N GLU A 65 -4.80 -24.07 10.40
CA GLU A 65 -4.98 -23.09 11.49
C GLU A 65 -5.01 -21.63 11.00
N LEU A 66 -4.79 -21.41 9.71
CA LEU A 66 -4.64 -20.09 9.13
C LEU A 66 -5.99 -19.43 8.78
N ASP A 67 -6.17 -18.18 9.19
CA ASP A 67 -7.34 -17.41 8.81
C ASP A 67 -7.34 -17.10 7.30
N ARG A 68 -8.41 -17.56 6.62
CA ARG A 68 -8.56 -17.42 5.16
C ARG A 68 -8.60 -15.95 4.71
N LYS A 69 -9.15 -15.05 5.53
CA LYS A 69 -9.23 -13.62 5.17
C LYS A 69 -7.86 -12.97 5.20
N THR A 70 -7.10 -13.22 6.28
CA THR A 70 -5.72 -12.76 6.44
C THR A 70 -4.82 -13.32 5.35
N MET A 71 -4.97 -14.61 5.02
CA MET A 71 -4.21 -15.25 3.95
C MET A 71 -4.53 -14.67 2.57
N ARG A 72 -5.82 -14.44 2.23
CA ARG A 72 -6.19 -13.80 0.96
C ARG A 72 -5.63 -12.38 0.86
N THR A 73 -5.61 -11.64 1.97
CA THR A 73 -5.00 -10.31 2.04
C THR A 73 -3.48 -10.39 1.83
N ALA A 74 -2.81 -11.34 2.47
CA ALA A 74 -1.38 -11.59 2.29
C ALA A 74 -1.03 -11.94 0.84
N LEU A 75 -1.82 -12.81 0.19
CA LEU A 75 -1.68 -13.15 -1.23
C LEU A 75 -1.91 -11.94 -2.14
N GLY A 76 -2.90 -11.10 -1.83
CA GLY A 76 -3.14 -9.86 -2.57
C GLY A 76 -1.92 -8.92 -2.50
N ILE A 77 -1.29 -8.82 -1.33
CA ILE A 77 -0.04 -8.04 -1.17
C ILE A 77 1.10 -8.67 -1.96
N HIS A 78 1.24 -10.01 -1.93
CA HIS A 78 2.30 -10.72 -2.64
C HIS A 78 2.18 -10.54 -4.16
N THR A 79 1.00 -10.85 -4.71
CA THR A 79 0.71 -10.80 -6.16
C THR A 79 0.67 -9.37 -6.69
N GLY A 80 0.34 -8.40 -5.85
CA GLY A 80 0.41 -6.97 -6.16
C GLY A 80 1.81 -6.35 -6.08
N SER A 81 2.84 -7.12 -5.68
CA SER A 81 4.21 -6.64 -5.56
C SER A 81 4.88 -6.48 -6.93
N LEU A 82 5.67 -5.41 -7.10
CA LEU A 82 6.48 -5.18 -8.30
C LEU A 82 7.44 -6.36 -8.58
N ARG A 83 7.96 -6.99 -7.51
CA ARG A 83 8.82 -8.17 -7.65
C ARG A 83 8.07 -9.33 -8.32
N TYR A 84 6.86 -9.61 -7.86
CA TYR A 84 6.03 -10.68 -8.40
C TYR A 84 5.68 -10.44 -9.86
N LEU A 85 5.23 -9.22 -10.20
CA LEU A 85 4.88 -8.89 -11.58
C LEU A 85 6.07 -9.01 -12.54
N LYS A 86 7.29 -8.65 -12.09
CA LYS A 86 8.52 -8.76 -12.89
C LYS A 86 8.93 -10.22 -13.12
N VAL A 87 8.74 -11.10 -12.13
CA VAL A 87 8.98 -12.54 -12.30
C VAL A 87 7.91 -13.14 -13.22
N MET A 88 6.64 -12.72 -13.05
CA MET A 88 5.51 -13.17 -13.87
C MET A 88 5.69 -12.84 -15.36
N GLU A 89 6.26 -11.68 -15.69
CA GLU A 89 6.58 -11.29 -17.07
C GLU A 89 7.51 -12.30 -17.77
N LYS A 90 8.51 -12.82 -17.04
CA LYS A 90 9.53 -13.73 -17.59
C LYS A 90 9.15 -15.20 -17.48
N ALA A 91 8.16 -15.52 -16.66
CA ALA A 91 7.90 -16.90 -16.32
C ALA A 91 7.01 -17.60 -17.34
N LYS A 92 7.40 -18.85 -17.64
CA LYS A 92 6.71 -19.73 -18.60
C LYS A 92 5.83 -20.75 -17.91
N VAL A 93 6.18 -21.14 -16.68
CA VAL A 93 5.49 -22.18 -15.90
C VAL A 93 5.15 -21.63 -14.52
N ARG A 94 3.98 -21.98 -13.98
CA ARG A 94 3.57 -21.70 -12.61
C ARG A 94 4.15 -22.77 -11.69
N HIS A 95 4.63 -22.35 -10.54
CA HIS A 95 5.17 -23.25 -9.53
C HIS A 95 4.18 -23.43 -8.40
N ASP A 96 4.18 -24.65 -7.87
CA ASP A 96 3.45 -24.94 -6.66
C ASP A 96 4.21 -24.51 -5.39
N LEU A 97 3.59 -24.69 -4.22
CA LEU A 97 4.20 -24.45 -2.91
C LEU A 97 5.55 -25.15 -2.74
N ASP A 98 5.64 -26.38 -3.25
CA ASP A 98 6.84 -27.22 -3.21
C ASP A 98 7.84 -26.91 -4.34
N GLY A 99 7.54 -25.92 -5.19
CA GLY A 99 8.37 -25.55 -6.34
C GLY A 99 8.17 -26.44 -7.56
N THR A 100 7.27 -27.43 -7.48
CA THR A 100 6.91 -28.30 -8.61
C THR A 100 6.39 -27.48 -9.78
N PRO A 101 6.93 -27.64 -11.00
CA PRO A 101 6.39 -27.00 -12.19
C PRO A 101 4.98 -27.56 -12.45
N GLY A 102 3.98 -26.70 -12.35
CA GLY A 102 2.59 -27.02 -12.59
C GLY A 102 2.12 -26.46 -13.92
N ALA A 103 1.02 -25.71 -13.88
CA ALA A 103 0.37 -25.18 -15.07
C ALA A 103 1.21 -24.12 -15.79
N GLU A 104 1.15 -24.10 -17.12
CA GLU A 104 1.82 -23.07 -17.91
C GLU A 104 1.19 -21.68 -17.70
N VAL A 105 2.04 -20.64 -17.77
CA VAL A 105 1.57 -19.25 -17.79
C VAL A 105 1.20 -18.90 -19.23
N THR A 106 -0.08 -18.63 -19.49
CA THR A 106 -0.50 -18.16 -20.81
C THR A 106 -0.01 -16.73 -21.07
N ASP A 107 0.25 -16.41 -22.34
CA ASP A 107 0.70 -15.08 -22.80
C ASP A 107 -0.17 -13.94 -22.27
N THR A 108 -1.48 -14.15 -22.16
CA THR A 108 -2.43 -13.17 -21.62
C THR A 108 -2.06 -12.71 -20.20
N HIS A 109 -1.60 -13.63 -19.34
CA HIS A 109 -1.21 -13.29 -17.98
C HIS A 109 0.12 -12.53 -17.93
N ARG A 110 1.05 -12.83 -18.85
CA ARG A 110 2.31 -12.07 -19.01
C ARG A 110 2.05 -10.65 -19.50
N ALA A 111 1.19 -10.50 -20.51
CA ALA A 111 0.80 -9.20 -21.06
C ALA A 111 0.10 -8.34 -19.99
N HIS A 112 -0.85 -8.92 -19.25
CA HIS A 112 -1.51 -8.23 -18.15
C HIS A 112 -0.53 -7.81 -17.04
N ALA A 113 0.42 -8.68 -16.65
CA ALA A 113 1.44 -8.32 -15.67
C ALA A 113 2.31 -7.14 -16.14
N THR A 114 2.67 -7.12 -17.42
CA THR A 114 3.43 -6.03 -18.05
C THR A 114 2.65 -4.72 -18.05
N GLN A 115 1.36 -4.77 -18.40
CA GLN A 115 0.49 -3.60 -18.40
C GLN A 115 0.34 -3.01 -16.98
N VAL A 116 0.07 -3.86 -15.99
CA VAL A 116 -0.06 -3.44 -14.58
C VAL A 116 1.25 -2.85 -14.06
N LEU A 117 2.40 -3.40 -14.45
CA LEU A 117 3.71 -2.80 -14.14
C LEU A 117 3.83 -1.39 -14.71
N GLN A 118 3.54 -1.21 -16.00
CA GLN A 118 3.65 0.10 -16.65
C GLN A 118 2.72 1.13 -16.02
N GLU A 119 1.47 0.77 -15.73
CA GLU A 119 0.50 1.64 -15.07
C GLU A 119 0.97 2.06 -13.67
N ARG A 120 1.51 1.10 -12.90
CA ARG A 120 2.06 1.40 -11.56
C ARG A 120 3.32 2.25 -11.63
N PHE A 121 4.25 1.98 -12.55
CA PHE A 121 5.44 2.81 -12.72
C PHE A 121 5.08 4.25 -13.08
N LYS A 122 4.11 4.46 -13.99
CA LYS A 122 3.60 5.79 -14.32
C LYS A 122 3.01 6.48 -13.08
N LYS A 123 2.13 5.80 -12.34
CA LYS A 123 1.50 6.36 -11.13
C LYS A 123 2.49 6.69 -10.01
N GLU A 124 3.48 5.83 -9.79
CA GLU A 124 4.54 6.06 -8.79
C GLU A 124 5.46 7.22 -9.20
N ALA A 125 5.80 7.33 -10.49
CA ALA A 125 6.60 8.44 -11.01
C ALA A 125 5.87 9.79 -10.83
N GLU A 126 4.57 9.84 -11.15
CA GLU A 126 3.73 11.01 -10.93
C GLU A 126 3.66 11.38 -9.45
N ARG A 127 3.43 10.42 -8.54
CA ARG A 127 3.41 10.68 -7.09
C ARG A 127 4.75 11.22 -6.59
N LYS A 128 5.86 10.61 -6.99
CA LYS A 128 7.21 11.06 -6.59
C LYS A 128 7.56 12.44 -7.16
N LYS A 129 7.07 12.76 -8.36
CA LYS A 129 7.22 14.10 -8.94
C LYS A 129 6.42 15.13 -8.14
N ALA A 130 5.16 14.83 -7.81
CA ALA A 130 4.31 15.70 -7.00
C ALA A 130 4.89 15.94 -5.60
N GLU A 131 5.43 14.91 -4.95
CA GLU A 131 6.08 15.03 -3.64
C GLU A 131 7.34 15.91 -3.69
N ARG A 132 8.17 15.76 -4.73
CA ARG A 132 9.34 16.62 -4.93
C ARG A 132 8.98 18.08 -5.22
N ASP A 133 7.94 18.29 -6.01
CA ASP A 133 7.45 19.64 -6.33
C ASP A 133 6.87 20.32 -5.08
N ALA A 134 6.08 19.60 -4.29
CA ALA A 134 5.56 20.08 -3.01
C ALA A 134 6.68 20.43 -2.02
N ALA A 135 7.70 19.55 -1.90
CA ALA A 135 8.85 19.82 -1.04
C ALA A 135 9.65 21.05 -1.49
N ALA A 136 9.88 21.19 -2.80
CA ALA A 136 10.57 22.36 -3.36
C ALA A 136 9.76 23.66 -3.17
N ALA A 137 8.43 23.59 -3.28
CA ALA A 137 7.55 24.72 -3.03
C ALA A 137 7.56 25.14 -1.54
N GLU A 138 7.56 24.18 -0.61
CA GLU A 138 7.68 24.47 0.83
C GLU A 138 9.03 25.13 1.16
N GLU A 139 10.13 24.61 0.61
CA GLU A 139 11.47 25.18 0.80
C GLU A 139 11.56 26.60 0.23
N ALA A 140 11.06 26.81 -0.98
CA ALA A 140 11.02 28.14 -1.61
C ALA A 140 10.16 29.13 -0.79
N ALA A 141 9.05 28.68 -0.22
CA ALA A 141 8.21 29.48 0.66
C ALA A 141 8.95 29.86 1.96
N ARG A 142 9.71 28.93 2.56
CA ARG A 142 10.52 29.20 3.75
C ARG A 142 11.62 30.23 3.47
N VAL A 143 12.35 30.07 2.37
CA VAL A 143 13.42 31.01 1.97
C VAL A 143 12.82 32.40 1.71
N ARG A 144 11.65 32.47 1.07
CA ARG A 144 10.95 33.73 0.82
C ARG A 144 10.50 34.40 2.12
N ALA A 145 9.97 33.63 3.07
CA ALA A 145 9.56 34.14 4.37
C ALA A 145 10.75 34.67 5.18
N ASP A 146 11.87 33.95 5.19
CA ASP A 146 13.09 34.40 5.87
C ASP A 146 13.63 35.70 5.26
N LYS A 147 13.69 35.77 3.92
CA LYS A 147 14.11 36.97 3.20
C LYS A 147 13.19 38.17 3.49
N LEU A 148 11.88 37.94 3.60
CA LEU A 148 10.93 38.98 3.96
C LEU A 148 11.18 39.49 5.39
N ASN A 149 11.39 38.59 6.35
CA ASN A 149 11.72 38.96 7.72
C ASN A 149 13.03 39.74 7.83
N GLN A 150 14.06 39.36 7.07
CA GLN A 150 15.33 40.10 7.01
C GLN A 150 15.14 41.52 6.47
N LEU A 151 14.30 41.71 5.46
CA LEU A 151 14.00 43.04 4.92
C LEU A 151 13.28 43.89 5.97
N THR A 152 12.22 43.36 6.59
CA THR A 152 11.47 44.06 7.65
C THR A 152 12.39 44.48 8.80
N ALA A 153 13.27 43.59 9.27
CA ALA A 153 14.22 43.91 10.34
C ALA A 153 15.23 45.01 9.97
N LYS A 154 15.65 45.08 8.70
CA LYS A 154 16.55 46.13 8.20
C LYS A 154 15.86 47.49 8.12
N PHE A 155 14.59 47.53 7.72
CA PHE A 155 13.82 48.79 7.63
C PHE A 155 13.39 49.32 8.99
N SER A 156 13.09 48.46 9.97
CA SER A 156 12.71 48.89 11.33
C SER A 156 13.87 49.44 12.19
N ARG A 157 15.14 49.22 11.80
CA ARG A 157 16.32 49.75 12.53
C ARG A 157 16.73 51.17 12.08
N LYS A 158 16.16 51.67 10.98
CA LYS A 158 16.56 52.93 10.34
C LYS A 158 15.58 54.10 10.63
N GLY A 159 14.49 53.85 11.37
CA GLY A 159 13.57 54.87 11.90
C GLY A 159 13.73 54.99 13.40
#